data_AF-A0A9Q4CSD6-F1
#
_entry.id   AF-A0A9Q4CSD6-F1
#
_cell.length_a   1.000
_cell.length_b   1.000
_cell.length_c   1.000
_cell.angle_alpha   90.00
_cell.angle_beta   90.00
_cell.angle_gamma   90.00
#
_symmetry.space_group_name_H-M   'P 1'
#
loop_
_entity.id
_entity.type
_entity.pdbx_description
1 polymer ?
#
loop_
_entity_poly.entity_id
_entity_poly.type
_entity_poly.pdbx_seq_one_letter_code
_entity_poly.pdbx_strand_id
1 'polypeptide(L)' 'MKGLNDVQSMIKDLFASTVQEMLEAEMDTHLGYAKHDTKNKDTENSRNGHSKEKVVTS' A
#
# COMPACT_ATOMS: atom_id res chain seq x y z
N MET A 1 -23.40 0.77 -22.33
CA MET A 1 -23.12 -0.33 -21.38
C MET A 1 -22.32 0.24 -20.23
N LYS A 2 -22.90 0.42 -19.04
CA LYS A 2 -22.19 0.96 -17.87
C LYS A 2 -21.42 -0.14 -17.10
N GLY A 3 -21.98 -1.34 -17.02
CA GLY A 3 -21.43 -2.43 -16.22
C GLY A 3 -20.02 -2.92 -16.58
N LEU A 4 -19.61 -2.92 -17.87
CA LEU A 4 -18.26 -3.38 -18.23
C LEU A 4 -17.16 -2.43 -17.74
N ASN A 5 -17.40 -1.13 -17.80
CA ASN A 5 -16.46 -0.12 -17.29
C ASN A 5 -16.42 -0.15 -15.76
N ASP A 6 -17.58 -0.36 -15.11
CA ASP A 6 -17.68 -0.45 -13.66
C ASP A 6 -16.89 -1.68 -13.13
N VAL A 7 -17.03 -2.84 -13.77
CA VAL A 7 -16.26 -4.06 -13.43
C VAL A 7 -14.76 -3.83 -13.62
N GLN A 8 -14.35 -3.17 -14.70
CA GLN A 8 -12.94 -2.85 -14.94
C GLN A 8 -12.39 -1.90 -13.86
N SER A 9 -13.18 -0.93 -13.39
CA SER A 9 -12.78 -0.05 -12.29
C SER A 9 -12.59 -0.84 -11.00
N MET A 10 -13.53 -1.73 -10.66
CA MET A 10 -13.44 -2.55 -9.45
C MET A 10 -12.18 -3.43 -9.43
N ILE A 11 -11.80 -3.99 -10.57
CA ILE A 11 -10.57 -4.79 -10.70
C ILE A 11 -9.32 -3.92 -10.51
N LYS A 12 -9.31 -2.70 -11.07
CA LYS A 12 -8.20 -1.76 -10.87
C LYS A 12 -8.07 -1.34 -9.41
N ASP A 13 -9.18 -1.07 -8.74
CA ASP A 13 -9.18 -0.68 -7.33
C ASP A 13 -8.72 -1.84 -6.43
N LEU A 14 -9.16 -3.07 -6.71
CA LEU A 14 -8.69 -4.28 -6.03
C LEU A 14 -7.18 -4.47 -6.21
N PHE A 15 -6.69 -4.33 -7.43
CA PHE A 15 -5.26 -4.48 -7.70
C PHE A 15 -4.46 -3.38 -6.98
N ALA A 16 -4.95 -2.14 -7.02
CA ALA A 16 -4.33 -1.02 -6.32
C ALA A 16 -4.29 -1.25 -4.80
N SER A 17 -5.38 -1.76 -4.19
CA SER A 17 -5.40 -2.07 -2.76
C SER A 17 -4.44 -3.21 -2.41
N THR A 18 -4.38 -4.27 -3.21
CA THR A 18 -3.45 -5.39 -2.98
C THR A 18 -1.99 -4.94 -3.09
N VAL A 19 -1.63 -4.13 -4.09
CA VAL A 19 -0.26 -3.59 -4.20
C VAL A 19 0.07 -2.69 -3.02
N GLN A 20 -0.87 -1.85 -2.58
CA GLN A 20 -0.68 -0.99 -1.41
C GLN A 20 -0.41 -1.82 -0.15
N GLU A 21 -1.18 -2.89 0.10
CA GLU A 21 -0.97 -3.81 1.23
C GLU A 21 0.40 -4.49 1.17
N MET A 22 0.85 -4.92 -0.02
CA MET A 22 2.18 -5.50 -0.21
C MET A 22 3.30 -4.52 0.14
N LEU A 23 3.19 -3.25 -0.28
CA LEU A 23 4.16 -2.21 0.04
C LEU A 23 4.18 -1.87 1.55
N GLU A 24 3.01 -1.91 2.20
CA GLU A 24 2.91 -1.68 3.64
C GLU A 24 3.61 -2.79 4.44
N ALA A 25 3.43 -4.04 4.02
CA ALA A 25 4.10 -5.21 4.60
C ALA A 25 5.61 -5.21 4.35
N GLU A 26 6.06 -4.79 3.16
CA GLU A 26 7.49 -4.59 2.89
C GLU A 26 8.08 -3.54 3.83
N MET A 27 7.37 -2.43 4.05
CA MET A 27 7.80 -1.39 4.98
C MET A 27 7.85 -1.85 6.44
N ASP A 28 6.91 -2.71 6.89
CA ASP A 28 6.95 -3.29 8.24
C ASP A 28 8.19 -4.17 8.42
N THR A 29 8.53 -4.94 7.37
CA THR A 29 9.72 -5.79 7.35
C THR A 29 11.00 -4.97 7.31
N HIS A 30 11.07 -3.93 6.46
CA HIS A 30 12.25 -3.10 6.27
C HIS A 30 12.58 -2.27 7.51
N LEU A 31 11.55 -1.69 8.15
CA LEU A 31 11.73 -0.91 9.37
C LEU A 31 11.83 -1.78 10.63
N GLY A 32 11.36 -3.03 10.56
CA GLY A 32 11.35 -3.98 11.67
C GLY A 32 10.24 -3.72 12.69
N TYR A 33 9.29 -2.84 12.41
CA TYR A 33 8.17 -2.53 13.31
C TYR A 33 6.90 -2.19 12.53
N ALA A 34 5.75 -2.54 13.11
CA ALA A 34 4.44 -2.30 12.51
C ALA A 34 4.04 -0.82 12.54
N LYS A 35 3.18 -0.39 11.62
CA LYS A 35 2.61 0.97 11.65
C LYS A 35 1.96 1.25 13.03
N HIS A 36 2.37 2.35 13.66
CA HIS A 36 1.97 2.78 15.02
C HIS A 36 2.48 1.91 16.19
N ASP A 37 3.36 0.95 15.94
CA ASP A 37 4.00 0.18 17.00
C ASP A 37 5.21 0.92 17.56
N THR A 38 4.95 1.87 18.46
CA THR A 38 6.01 2.63 19.13
C THR A 38 6.75 1.82 20.20
N LYS A 39 6.21 0.67 20.61
CA LYS A 39 6.81 -0.17 21.66
C LYS A 39 7.92 -1.07 21.10
N ASN A 40 7.72 -1.57 19.87
CA ASN A 40 8.69 -2.41 19.17
C ASN A 40 9.58 -1.62 18.20
N LYS A 41 9.58 -0.27 18.30
CA LYS A 41 10.41 0.60 17.46
C LYS A 41 11.77 0.82 18.12
N ASP A 42 12.79 0.13 17.61
CA ASP A 42 14.17 0.21 18.10
C ASP A 42 15.08 1.15 17.27
N THR A 43 14.53 1.88 16.29
CA THR A 43 15.31 2.72 15.36
C THR A 43 14.93 4.21 15.47
N GLU A 44 15.81 5.12 15.04
CA GLU A 44 15.47 6.55 14.93
C GLU A 44 14.56 6.85 13.72
N ASN A 45 14.60 5.98 12.70
CA ASN A 45 13.84 6.14 11.46
C ASN A 45 12.33 6.02 11.71
N SER A 46 11.53 6.78 10.97
CA SER A 46 10.08 6.85 11.14
C SER A 46 9.35 6.87 9.81
N ARG A 47 8.22 6.16 9.73
CA ARG A 47 7.27 6.27 8.62
C ARG A 47 6.83 7.73 8.43
N ASN A 48 6.87 8.22 7.20
CA ASN A 48 6.60 9.63 6.85
C ASN A 48 5.35 9.78 5.94
N GLY A 49 4.31 8.98 6.18
CA GLY A 49 3.08 9.00 5.38
C GLY A 49 3.21 8.28 4.03
N HIS A 50 2.38 8.69 3.06
CA HIS A 50 2.29 8.07 1.73
C HIS A 50 2.45 9.13 0.64
N SER A 51 3.16 8.80 -0.44
CA SER A 51 3.17 9.57 -1.68
C SER A 51 2.15 8.99 -2.67
N LYS A 52 1.67 9.83 -3.59
CA LYS A 52 0.76 9.40 -4.65
C LYS A 52 1.57 9.05 -5.90
N GLU A 53 1.56 7.79 -6.29
CA GLU A 53 2.18 7.33 -7.53
C GLU A 53 1.15 6.75 -8.49
N LYS A 54 1.37 6.94 -9.79
CA LYS A 54 0.55 6.33 -10.84
C LYS A 54 1.30 5.15 -11.44
N VAL A 55 0.85 3.95 -11.12
CA VAL A 55 1.42 2.72 -11.66
C VAL A 55 0.66 2.31 -12.91
N VAL A 56 1.39 2.06 -14.00
CA VAL A 56 0.83 1.49 -15.23
C VAL A 56 1.12 0.00 -15.23
N THR A 57 0.08 -0.81 -15.10
CA THR A 57 0.16 -2.26 -15.26
C THR A 57 -0.16 -2.64 -16.71
N SER A 58 0.71 -3.45 -17.30
CA SER A 58 0.62 -4.00 -18.66
C SER A 58 -0.34 -5.19 -18.75
#